data_AF-A0A967N1P4-F1
#
_entry.id   AF-A0A967N1P4-F1
#
_cell.length_a   1.000
_cell.length_b   1.000
_cell.length_c   1.000
_cell.angle_alpha   90.00
_cell.angle_beta   90.00
_cell.angle_gamma   90.00
#
_symmetry.space_group_name_H-M   'P 1'
#
loop_
_entity.id
_entity.type
_entity.pdbx_description
1 polymer ?
#
loop_
_entity_poly.entity_id
_entity_poly.type
_entity_poly.pdbx_seq_one_letter_code
_entity_poly.pdbx_strand_id
1 'polypeptide(L)'
;MTEAISIDRLVQERMGQKIHWFSEDVKLNQLAEVMAGMANSNGGKVIIGISPRSQRLLGVRNPEQVIDTIFQSALEISPTLVLPVPEVVYEAGKNYIIAIIPE
;
A
#
# COMPACT_ATOMS: atom_id res chain seq x y z
N MET A 1 -14.56 17.39 9.77
CA MET A 1 -13.11 17.49 10.03
C MET A 1 -12.55 16.12 9.74
N THR A 2 -11.97 15.91 8.57
CA THR A 2 -11.40 14.60 8.19
C THR A 2 -10.17 14.39 9.06
N GLU A 3 -10.10 13.29 9.82
CA GLU A 3 -8.89 12.96 10.58
C GLU A 3 -7.72 12.85 9.60
N ALA A 4 -6.60 13.51 9.92
CA ALA A 4 -5.39 13.34 9.14
C ALA A 4 -4.91 11.88 9.27
N ILE A 5 -4.60 11.26 8.14
CA ILE A 5 -4.07 9.90 8.12
C ILE A 5 -2.71 9.89 8.84
N SER A 6 -2.54 8.96 9.79
CA SER A 6 -1.28 8.74 10.50
C SER A 6 -0.75 7.34 10.25
N ILE A 7 0.50 7.23 9.78
CA ILE A 7 1.13 5.95 9.45
C ILE A 7 1.45 5.20 10.74
N ASP A 8 1.94 5.89 11.77
CA ASP A 8 2.14 5.31 13.10
C ASP A 8 0.88 4.59 13.63
N ARG A 9 -0.31 5.19 13.48
CA ARG A 9 -1.57 4.54 13.87
C ARG A 9 -1.90 3.32 13.02
N LEU A 10 -1.75 3.43 11.69
CA LEU A 10 -2.01 2.32 10.77
C LEU A 10 -1.07 1.13 11.01
N VAL A 11 0.17 1.38 11.47
CA VAL A 11 1.08 0.30 11.86
C VAL A 11 0.62 -0.43 13.12
N GLN A 12 -0.07 0.23 14.04
CA GLN A 12 -0.62 -0.45 15.23
C GLN A 12 -1.74 -1.44 14.88
N GLU A 13 -2.42 -1.28 13.74
CA GLU A 13 -3.47 -2.21 13.28
C GLU A 13 -2.92 -3.59 12.85
N ARG A 14 -1.59 -3.74 12.75
CA ARG A 14 -0.84 -4.94 12.31
C ARG A 14 -1.19 -5.39 10.88
N MET A 15 -0.25 -6.12 10.26
CA MET A 15 -0.52 -6.76 8.97
C MET A 15 -1.58 -7.86 9.11
N GLY A 16 -2.49 -7.93 8.14
CA GLY A 16 -3.59 -8.89 8.10
C GLY A 16 -4.42 -8.74 6.84
N GLN A 17 -5.68 -9.17 6.88
CA GLN A 17 -6.55 -9.19 5.70
C GLN A 17 -6.91 -7.79 5.18
N LYS A 18 -7.05 -6.81 6.08
CA LYS A 18 -7.48 -5.44 5.74
C LYS A 18 -6.33 -4.46 5.52
N ILE A 19 -5.14 -4.80 6.01
CA ILE A 19 -3.98 -3.92 5.97
C ILE A 19 -2.76 -4.77 5.64
N HIS A 20 -2.09 -4.43 4.55
CA HIS A 20 -0.86 -5.06 4.15
C HIS A 20 0.22 -4.00 3.92
N TRP A 21 1.46 -4.28 4.34
CA TRP A 21 2.56 -3.33 4.16
C TRP A 21 3.68 -3.90 3.34
N PHE A 22 4.41 -3.01 2.68
CA PHE A 22 5.61 -3.32 1.91
C PHE A 22 6.68 -2.25 2.06
N SER A 23 7.93 -2.64 1.83
CA SER A 23 9.02 -1.71 1.56
C SER A 23 8.95 -1.18 0.13
N GLU A 24 9.69 -0.10 -0.14
CA GLU A 24 9.76 0.54 -1.47
C GLU A 24 10.20 -0.42 -2.60
N ASP A 25 10.98 -1.45 -2.28
CA ASP A 25 11.57 -2.40 -3.24
C ASP A 25 10.68 -3.61 -3.57
N VAL A 26 9.41 -3.59 -3.15
CA VAL A 26 8.41 -4.62 -3.43
C VAL A 26 8.34 -4.94 -4.92
N LYS A 27 8.19 -6.22 -5.22
CA LYS A 27 8.09 -6.70 -6.60
C LYS A 27 6.66 -6.60 -7.11
N LEU A 28 6.54 -6.25 -8.39
CA LEU A 28 5.27 -6.06 -9.08
C LEU A 28 4.36 -7.28 -8.92
N ASN A 29 4.88 -8.49 -9.15
CA ASN A 29 4.11 -9.74 -9.03
C ASN A 29 3.63 -10.01 -7.59
N GLN A 30 4.48 -9.74 -6.59
CA GLN A 30 4.12 -9.90 -5.18
C GLN A 30 3.00 -8.93 -4.79
N LEU A 31 3.08 -7.69 -5.26
CA LEU A 31 2.05 -6.68 -5.01
C LEU A 31 0.73 -7.05 -5.70
N ALA A 32 0.78 -7.54 -6.94
CA ALA A 32 -0.39 -7.99 -7.69
C ALA A 32 -1.10 -9.17 -6.99
N GLU A 33 -0.35 -10.17 -6.53
CA GLU A 33 -0.89 -11.33 -5.81
C GLU A 33 -1.65 -10.91 -4.54
N VAL A 34 -1.05 -10.03 -3.74
CA VAL A 34 -1.67 -9.54 -2.50
C VAL A 34 -2.89 -8.67 -2.80
N MET A 35 -2.81 -7.73 -3.75
CA MET A 35 -3.94 -6.88 -4.10
C MET A 35 -5.12 -7.69 -4.65
N ALA A 36 -4.86 -8.71 -5.48
CA ALA A 36 -5.90 -9.61 -5.97
C ALA A 36 -6.57 -10.38 -4.82
N GLY A 37 -5.78 -10.89 -3.88
CA GLY A 37 -6.31 -11.55 -2.68
C GLY A 37 -7.17 -10.62 -1.83
N MET A 38 -6.74 -9.38 -1.64
CA MET A 38 -7.49 -8.36 -0.90
C MET A 38 -8.80 -7.99 -1.62
N ALA A 39 -8.76 -7.74 -2.92
CA ALA A 39 -9.94 -7.41 -3.72
C ALA A 39 -10.99 -8.52 -3.69
N ASN A 40 -10.58 -9.78 -3.79
CA ASN A 40 -11.47 -10.93 -3.71
C ASN A 40 -12.05 -11.20 -2.30
N SER A 41 -11.68 -10.41 -1.30
CA SER A 41 -12.12 -10.57 0.09
C SER A 41 -13.05 -9.45 0.52
N ASN A 42 -12.58 -8.50 1.32
CA ASN A 42 -13.33 -7.32 1.72
C ASN A 42 -12.57 -6.02 1.39
N GLY A 43 -11.66 -6.06 0.41
CA GLY A 43 -10.74 -4.96 0.12
C GLY A 43 -9.85 -4.61 1.32
N GLY A 44 -9.24 -3.42 1.28
CA GLY A 44 -8.40 -2.93 2.37
C GLY A 44 -7.43 -1.83 1.96
N LYS A 45 -6.30 -1.76 2.67
CA LYS A 45 -5.23 -0.79 2.40
C LYS A 45 -3.89 -1.49 2.20
N VAL A 46 -3.19 -1.12 1.15
CA VAL A 46 -1.77 -1.42 0.98
C VAL A 46 -0.96 -0.17 1.33
N ILE A 47 0.04 -0.32 2.19
CA ILE A 47 0.92 0.78 2.60
C ILE A 47 2.35 0.48 2.17
N ILE A 48 2.98 1.41 1.43
CA ILE A 48 4.37 1.30 1.00
C ILE A 48 5.26 2.23 1.84
N GLY A 49 6.43 1.74 2.22
CA GLY A 49 7.41 2.43 3.06
C GLY A 49 7.57 1.82 4.45
N ILE A 50 7.08 0.60 4.69
CA ILE A 50 7.19 -0.09 5.98
C ILE A 50 7.82 -1.46 5.77
N SER A 51 8.82 -1.81 6.57
CA SER A 51 9.43 -3.14 6.54
C SER A 51 8.42 -4.22 6.97
N PRO A 52 8.06 -5.20 6.12
CA PRO A 52 7.05 -6.21 6.48
C PRO A 52 7.47 -7.09 7.67
N ARG A 53 8.79 -7.33 7.82
CA ARG A 53 9.33 -8.20 8.87
C ARG A 53 9.56 -7.48 10.19
N SER A 54 10.05 -6.24 10.15
CA SER A 54 10.48 -5.51 11.36
C SER A 54 9.50 -4.42 11.80
N GLN A 55 8.46 -4.14 11.01
CA GLN A 55 7.51 -3.02 11.20
C GLN A 55 8.18 -1.64 11.25
N ARG A 56 9.44 -1.55 10.86
CA ARG A 56 10.18 -0.29 10.82
C ARG A 56 9.61 0.61 9.72
N LEU A 57 9.33 1.86 10.08
CA LEU A 57 8.97 2.92 9.15
C LEU A 57 10.18 3.39 8.33
N LEU A 58 10.28 2.89 7.10
CA LEU A 58 11.40 3.18 6.20
C LEU A 58 11.18 4.47 5.42
N GLY A 59 9.94 4.70 4.98
CA GLY A 59 9.57 5.73 4.01
C GLY A 59 9.83 5.30 2.57
N VAL A 60 9.41 6.15 1.64
CA VAL A 60 9.58 6.02 0.20
C VAL A 60 10.40 7.21 -0.29
N ARG A 61 11.42 6.95 -1.11
CA ARG A 61 12.31 7.96 -1.70
C ARG A 61 11.76 8.46 -3.02
N ASN A 62 11.15 7.58 -3.82
CA ASN A 62 10.53 7.92 -5.09
C ASN A 62 9.03 7.57 -5.11
N PRO A 63 8.15 8.43 -4.54
CA PRO A 63 6.71 8.22 -4.50
C PRO A 63 6.08 7.92 -5.86
N GLU A 64 6.50 8.65 -6.91
CA GLU A 64 5.95 8.51 -8.26
C GLU A 64 6.21 7.11 -8.83
N GLN A 65 7.45 6.62 -8.74
CA GLN A 65 7.79 5.28 -9.21
C GLN A 65 7.03 4.17 -8.44
N VAL A 66 6.78 4.36 -7.14
CA VAL A 66 5.99 3.41 -6.35
C VAL A 66 4.53 3.43 -6.78
N ILE A 67 3.96 4.60 -7.06
CA ILE A 67 2.60 4.73 -7.59
C ILE A 67 2.49 4.04 -8.96
N ASP A 68 3.45 4.25 -9.85
CA ASP A 68 3.52 3.54 -11.14
C ASP A 68 3.57 2.02 -10.94
N THR A 69 4.38 1.54 -9.98
CA THR A 69 4.48 0.11 -9.66
C THR A 69 3.13 -0.44 -9.16
N ILE A 70 2.41 0.31 -8.32
CA ILE A 70 1.06 -0.07 -7.84
C ILE A 70 0.09 -0.22 -9.01
N PHE A 71 0.05 0.76 -9.91
CA PHE A 71 -0.83 0.69 -11.08
C PHE A 71 -0.43 -0.44 -12.03
N GLN A 72 0.86 -0.62 -12.31
CA GLN A 72 1.33 -1.74 -13.13
C GLN A 72 0.94 -3.09 -12.54
N SER A 73 1.11 -3.28 -11.22
CA SER A 73 0.63 -4.47 -10.53
C SER A 73 -0.87 -4.69 -10.67
N ALA A 74 -1.68 -3.63 -10.62
CA ALA A 74 -3.12 -3.73 -10.77
C ALA A 74 -3.55 -4.12 -12.20
N LEU A 75 -2.78 -3.68 -13.21
CA LEU A 75 -2.98 -4.05 -14.62
C LEU A 75 -2.67 -5.53 -14.92
N GLU A 76 -1.75 -6.15 -14.18
CA GLU A 76 -1.41 -7.59 -14.32
C GLU A 76 -2.48 -8.52 -13.70
N ILE A 77 -3.39 -8.00 -12.88
CA ILE A 77 -4.46 -8.81 -12.27
C ILE A 77 -5.55 -9.09 -13.33
N SER A 78 -6.14 -10.28 -13.31
CA SER A 78 -7.23 -10.68 -14.21
C SER A 78 -8.48 -11.11 -13.44
N PRO A 79 -9.63 -10.43 -13.59
CA PRO A 79 -9.82 -9.20 -14.39
C PRO A 79 -9.04 -8.02 -13.81
N THR A 80 -8.72 -7.02 -14.65
CA THR A 80 -7.93 -5.86 -14.24
C THR A 80 -8.54 -5.16 -13.02
N LEU A 81 -7.73 -4.93 -12.00
CA LEU A 81 -8.16 -4.27 -10.78
C LEU A 81 -8.13 -2.75 -10.97
N VAL A 82 -9.29 -2.10 -10.83
CA VAL A 82 -9.39 -0.63 -10.87
C VAL A 82 -9.18 -0.08 -9.47
N LEU A 83 -8.21 0.82 -9.31
CA LEU A 83 -7.86 1.42 -8.03
C LEU A 83 -8.22 2.92 -8.01
N PRO A 84 -8.66 3.46 -6.86
CA PRO A 84 -8.53 4.88 -6.57
C PRO A 84 -7.06 5.31 -6.65
N VAL A 85 -6.82 6.60 -6.91
CA VAL A 85 -5.45 7.14 -6.95
C VAL A 85 -4.79 6.94 -5.58
N PRO A 86 -3.60 6.30 -5.50
CA PRO A 86 -2.89 6.15 -4.23
C PRO A 86 -2.50 7.51 -3.64
N GLU A 87 -2.61 7.62 -2.32
CA GLU A 87 -2.30 8.85 -1.59
C GLU A 87 -0.84 8.85 -1.12
N VAL A 88 -0.15 9.99 -1.29
CA VAL A 88 1.16 10.23 -0.68
C VAL A 88 0.94 10.88 0.69
N VAL A 89 1.38 10.21 1.75
CA VAL A 89 1.31 10.72 3.13
C VAL A 89 2.71 11.08 3.61
N TYR A 90 2.89 12.32 4.08
CA TYR A 90 4.14 12.77 4.68
C TYR A 90 4.05 12.75 6.21
N GLU A 91 4.82 11.87 6.86
CA GLU A 91 4.86 11.74 8.32
C GLU A 91 6.31 11.57 8.79
N ALA A 92 6.68 12.27 9.87
CA ALA A 92 8.01 12.20 10.49
C ALA A 92 9.19 12.36 9.50
N GLY A 93 9.07 13.25 8.51
CA GLY A 93 10.14 13.52 7.55
C GLY A 93 10.21 12.57 6.37
N LYS A 94 9.21 11.70 6.19
CA LYS A 94 9.23 10.62 5.19
C LYS A 94 7.90 10.54 4.44
N ASN A 95 7.98 10.16 3.17
CA ASN A 95 6.80 9.85 2.36
C ASN A 95 6.41 8.38 2.55
N TYR A 96 5.11 8.12 2.51
CA TYR A 96 4.50 6.80 2.46
C TYR A 96 3.42 6.81 1.39
N ILE A 97 3.15 5.66 0.79
CA ILE A 97 2.06 5.53 -0.17
C ILE A 97 0.96 4.68 0.44
N ILE A 98 -0.29 5.12 0.32
CA ILE A 98 -1.46 4.34 0.70
C ILE A 98 -2.31 4.10 -0.54
N ALA A 99 -2.47 2.84 -0.92
CA ALA A 99 -3.41 2.42 -1.95
C ALA A 99 -4.64 1.78 -1.30
N ILE A 100 -5.82 2.26 -1.67
CA ILE A 100 -7.09 1.66 -1.26
C ILE A 100 -7.43 0.55 -2.25
N ILE A 101 -7.60 -0.66 -1.74
CA ILE A 101 -8.02 -1.82 -2.52
C ILE A 101 -9.53 -1.99 -2.35
N PRO A 102 -10.33 -1.92 -3.42
CA PRO A 102 -11.79 -2.12 -3.35
C PRO A 102 -12.15 -3.57 -3.06
N GLU A 103 -13.42 -3.81 -2.73
CA GLU A 103 -14.06 -5.15 -2.76
C GLU A 103 -14.64 -5.46 -4.15
#